data_AF-A0A6C0IFX7-F1
#
_entry.id   AF-A0A6C0IFX7-F1
#
_cell.length_a   1.000
_cell.length_b   1.000
_cell.length_c   1.000
_cell.angle_alpha   90.00
_cell.angle_beta   90.00
_cell.angle_gamma   90.00
#
_symmetry.space_group_name_H-M   'P 1'
#
loop_
_entity.id
_entity.type
_entity.pdbx_description
1 polymer ?
#
loop_
_entity_poly.entity_id
_entity_poly.type
_entity_poly.pdbx_seq_one_letter_code
_entity_poly.pdbx_strand_id
1 'polypeptide(L)' 'MNSTNSTTSTPSPGKGTSDSMSDTYILSLSPKERKAYMIAKSHLDMSFDLEKSIGYKQFVQKSDGK' A
#
# COMPACT_ATOMS: atom_id res chain seq x y z
N MET A 1 -40.25 1.75 5.50
CA MET A 1 -39.59 3.03 5.16
C MET A 1 -38.82 3.49 6.38
N ASN A 2 -37.48 3.48 6.36
CA ASN A 2 -36.64 4.67 6.58
C ASN A 2 -35.14 4.31 6.57
N SER A 3 -34.46 4.87 5.57
CA SER A 3 -33.11 5.44 5.56
C SER A 3 -31.87 4.60 5.96
N THR A 4 -31.12 4.31 4.90
CA THR A 4 -29.67 4.12 4.78
C THR A 4 -28.83 4.93 5.77
N ASN A 5 -28.09 4.24 6.66
CA ASN A 5 -26.78 4.71 7.10
C ASN A 5 -25.72 3.74 6.58
N SER A 6 -25.39 3.88 5.30
CA SER A 6 -24.12 3.42 4.76
C SER A 6 -23.03 4.32 5.34
N THR A 7 -22.12 3.76 6.13
CA THR A 7 -20.69 4.06 6.27
C THR A 7 -20.25 3.59 7.66
N THR A 8 -20.35 2.28 7.87
CA THR A 8 -19.44 1.59 8.77
C THR A 8 -18.07 1.61 8.09
N SER A 9 -17.34 2.73 8.19
CA SER A 9 -15.88 2.75 7.97
C SER A 9 -15.20 2.09 9.16
N THR A 10 -15.57 0.84 9.41
CA THR A 10 -14.68 -0.16 9.96
C THR A 10 -13.38 -0.05 9.16
N PRO A 11 -12.20 0.01 9.79
CA PRO A 11 -10.95 -0.23 9.08
C PRO A 11 -11.00 -1.67 8.57
N SER A 12 -11.57 -1.85 7.38
CA SER A 12 -11.67 -3.13 6.71
C SER A 12 -10.25 -3.54 6.34
N PRO A 13 -9.67 -4.58 6.97
CA PRO A 13 -8.46 -5.21 6.48
C PRO A 13 -8.90 -6.09 5.32
N GLY A 14 -9.16 -5.49 4.16
CA GLY A 14 -9.83 -6.14 3.05
C GLY A 14 -9.19 -5.82 1.71
N LYS A 15 -8.40 -6.79 1.22
CA LYS A 15 -7.91 -7.09 -0.13
C LYS A 15 -6.38 -7.26 -0.09
N GLY A 16 -5.79 -8.44 -0.16
CA GLY A 16 -6.22 -9.71 -0.75
C GLY A 16 -5.04 -10.19 -1.59
N THR A 17 -4.27 -11.15 -1.08
CA THR A 17 -3.32 -12.01 -1.83
C THR A 17 -2.77 -11.39 -3.13
N SER A 18 -1.94 -10.36 -3.03
CA SER A 18 -1.25 -9.83 -4.19
C SER A 18 0.15 -9.38 -3.78
N ASP A 19 1.11 -10.22 -4.18
CA ASP A 19 2.54 -9.99 -4.20
C ASP A 19 3.26 -9.93 -2.84
N SER A 20 3.78 -11.08 -2.40
CA SER A 20 4.62 -11.21 -1.20
C SER A 20 5.77 -10.19 -1.14
N MET A 21 6.27 -9.69 -2.27
CA MET A 21 7.30 -8.64 -2.29
C MET A 21 6.77 -7.26 -1.92
N SER A 22 5.53 -6.92 -2.28
CA SER A 22 4.94 -5.62 -1.97
C SER A 22 4.73 -5.43 -0.46
N ASP A 23 4.24 -6.46 0.22
CA ASP A 23 4.13 -6.48 1.68
C ASP A 23 5.51 -6.46 2.34
N THR A 24 6.46 -7.25 1.84
CA THR A 24 7.84 -7.26 2.35
C THR A 24 8.50 -5.89 2.20
N TYR A 25 8.28 -5.22 1.08
CA TYR A 25 8.76 -3.86 0.85
C TYR A 25 8.19 -2.91 1.91
N ILE A 26 6.87 -2.88 2.10
CA ILE A 26 6.19 -2.02 3.07
C ILE A 26 6.66 -2.32 4.50
N LEU A 27 6.95 -3.58 4.83
CA LEU A 27 7.50 -3.99 6.13
C LEU A 27 8.96 -3.56 6.30
N SER A 28 9.74 -3.52 5.22
CA SER A 28 11.13 -3.04 5.26
C SER A 28 11.25 -1.52 5.38
N LEU A 29 10.18 -0.78 5.08
CA LEU A 29 10.17 0.68 5.14
C LEU A 29 10.36 1.19 6.57
N SER A 30 11.15 2.24 6.72
CA SER A 30 11.22 2.97 7.99
C SER A 30 9.86 3.60 8.35
N PRO A 31 9.62 3.94 9.63
CA PRO A 31 8.38 4.60 10.05
C PRO A 31 8.05 5.88 9.26
N LYS A 32 9.09 6.61 8.85
CA LYS A 32 8.95 7.83 8.04
C LYS A 32 8.50 7.51 6.61
N GLU A 33 9.12 6.53 5.98
CA GLU A 33 8.78 6.11 4.62
C GLU A 33 7.40 5.48 4.54
N ARG A 34 7.04 4.63 5.52
CA ARG A 34 5.70 4.05 5.61
C ARG A 34 4.63 5.12 5.73
N LYS A 35 4.87 6.19 6.50
CA LYS A 35 3.96 7.33 6.59
C LYS A 35 3.82 8.08 5.27
N ALA A 36 4.94 8.32 4.57
CA ALA A 36 4.91 8.94 3.24
C ALA A 36 4.15 8.09 2.22
N TYR A 37 4.37 6.77 2.23
CA TYR A 37 3.63 5.80 1.42
C TYR A 37 2.13 5.88 1.70
N MET A 38 1.71 5.91 2.97
CA MET A 38 0.29 6.00 3.33
C MET A 38 -0.35 7.31 2.87
N ILE A 39 0.38 8.44 2.97
CA ILE A 39 -0.11 9.74 2.49
C ILE A 39 -0.28 9.69 0.96
N ALA A 40 0.73 9.22 0.23
CA ALA A 40 0.67 9.11 -1.23
C ALA A 40 -0.43 8.15 -1.68
N LYS A 41 -0.53 6.97 -1.04
CA LYS A 41 -1.59 5.99 -1.31
C LYS A 41 -2.97 6.57 -1.03
N SER A 42 -3.16 7.28 0.08
CA SER A 42 -4.45 7.90 0.39
C SER A 42 -4.78 9.07 -0.53
N HIS A 43 -3.77 9.77 -1.05
CA HIS A 43 -3.97 10.93 -1.92
C HIS A 43 -4.23 10.55 -3.37
N LEU A 44 -3.58 9.48 -3.84
CA LEU A 44 -3.65 9.00 -5.21
C LEU A 44 -4.61 7.82 -5.35
N ASP A 45 -4.96 7.15 -4.25
CA ASP A 45 -5.90 6.03 -4.12
C ASP A 45 -5.75 5.01 -5.27
N MET A 46 -6.69 4.98 -6.21
CA MET A 46 -6.68 4.07 -7.37
C MET A 46 -5.59 4.37 -8.42
N SER A 47 -5.01 5.57 -8.41
CA SER A 47 -3.92 5.97 -9.30
C SER A 47 -2.54 5.66 -8.73
N PHE A 48 -2.47 5.18 -7.49
CA PHE A 48 -1.20 4.82 -6.87
C PHE A 48 -0.76 3.41 -7.26
N ASP A 49 0.29 3.33 -8.08
CA ASP A 49 0.94 2.07 -8.44
C ASP A 49 2.24 1.89 -7.64
N LEU A 50 2.23 1.00 -6.65
CA LEU A 50 3.42 0.69 -5.85
C LEU A 50 4.53 0.09 -6.71
N GLU A 51 4.19 -0.82 -7.62
CA GLU A 51 5.16 -1.54 -8.45
C GLU A 51 5.92 -0.63 -9.41
N LYS A 52 5.29 0.48 -9.82
CA LYS A 52 5.93 1.50 -10.67
C LYS A 52 6.70 2.54 -9.87
N SER A 53 6.55 2.56 -8.55
CA SER A 53 7.26 3.51 -7.71
C SER A 53 8.77 3.24 -7.72
N ILE A 54 9.56 4.31 -7.72
CA ILE A 54 11.03 4.23 -7.71
C ILE A 54 11.52 3.47 -6.47
N GLY A 55 10.83 3.61 -5.34
CA GLY A 55 11.18 2.93 -4.10
C GLY A 55 11.04 1.41 -4.19
N TYR A 56 9.92 0.92 -4.74
CA TYR A 56 9.71 -0.52 -4.93
C TYR A 56 10.68 -1.11 -5.95
N LYS A 57 10.88 -0.45 -7.09
CA LYS A 57 11.84 -0.90 -8.13
C LYS A 57 13.25 -1.08 -7.56
N GLN A 58 13.70 -0.14 -6.73
CA GLN A 58 15.00 -0.26 -6.06
C GLN A 58 15.03 -1.41 -5.05
N PHE A 59 13.94 -1.63 -4.31
CA PHE A 59 13.85 -2.75 -3.38
C PHE A 59 13.90 -4.11 -4.07
N VAL A 60 13.15 -4.28 -5.17
CA VAL A 60 13.19 -5.50 -5.99
C VAL A 60 14.60 -5.70 -6.56
N GLN A 61 15.22 -4.65 -7.11
CA GLN A 61 16.60 -4.73 -7.63
C GLN A 61 17.62 -5.11 -6.55
N LYS A 62 17.47 -4.61 -5.32
CA LYS A 62 18.31 -5.02 -4.18
C LYS A 62 18.07 -6.48 -3.75
N SER A 63 16.84 -6.96 -3.90
CA SER A 63 16.45 -8.33 -3.51
C SER A 63 16.80 -9.38 -4.57
N ASP A 64 16.87 -8.99 -5.84
CA ASP A 64 17.15 -9.85 -7.00
C ASP A 64 18.65 -9.95 -7.33
N GLY A 65 19.49 -9.05 -6.81
CA GLY A 65 20.95 -9.04 -7.01
C GLY A 65 21.72 -10.10 -6.22
N LYS A 66 21.35 -11.38 -6.36
CA LYS A 66 22.13 -12.53 -5.88
C LYS A 66 23.07 -13.06 -6.96
#